data_AF-A0A4Q7P1J2-F1
#
_entry.id   AF-A0A4Q7P1J2-F1
#
_cell.length_a   1.000
_cell.length_b   1.000
_cell.length_c   1.000
_cell.angle_alpha   90.00
_cell.angle_beta   90.00
_cell.angle_gamma   90.00
#
_symmetry.space_group_name_H-M   'P 1'
#
loop_
_entity.id
_entity.type
_entity.pdbx_description
1 polymer ?
#
loop_
_entity_poly.entity_id
_entity_poly.type
_entity_poly.pdbx_seq_one_letter_code
_entity_poly.pdbx_strand_id
1 'polypeptide(L)'
;MKRKSGLTVIAAYFLTRIMAQDGSNIRYYEPTNLDSSLIGKYCHVDFGEESFGGRAIDTIEINVKGQKMKFYEHRKDNGFNNWFNEQYLIRVKDKNQTSTRLQNSRIDSLTTNKIYLTSVLSYYVNESPIDTITVFQHWYDRKNISKVLIKK
;
A
#
# COMPACT_ATOMS: atom_id res chain seq x y z
N MET A 1 -7.96 43.04 48.60
CA MET A 1 -7.01 43.19 47.48
C MET A 1 -5.96 42.09 47.58
N LYS A 2 -5.70 41.36 46.46
CA LYS A 2 -4.66 40.32 46.25
C LYS A 2 -4.95 38.95 46.93
N ARG A 3 -4.81 37.78 46.29
CA ARG A 3 -4.44 37.39 44.92
C ARG A 3 -5.00 35.97 44.68
N LYS A 4 -5.71 35.79 43.57
CA LYS A 4 -6.19 34.50 43.04
C LYS A 4 -4.96 33.67 42.62
N SER A 5 -4.62 32.64 43.37
CA SER A 5 -3.49 31.75 43.05
C SER A 5 -3.89 30.32 43.38
N GLY A 6 -4.76 29.73 42.57
CA GLY A 6 -5.26 28.37 42.82
C GLY A 6 -5.92 27.71 41.62
N LEU A 7 -5.65 28.20 40.41
CA LEU A 7 -6.30 27.72 39.20
C LEU A 7 -5.28 27.58 38.05
N THR A 8 -4.14 26.96 38.32
CA THR A 8 -3.11 26.77 37.27
C THR A 8 -2.44 25.39 37.30
N VAL A 9 -2.67 24.56 38.32
CA VAL A 9 -1.93 23.29 38.47
C VAL A 9 -2.68 22.08 37.88
N ILE A 10 -4.01 22.16 37.70
CA ILE A 10 -4.80 21.01 37.18
C ILE A 10 -4.84 20.99 35.63
N ALA A 11 -4.61 22.13 34.97
CA ALA A 11 -4.64 22.20 33.50
C ALA A 11 -3.39 21.61 32.80
N ALA A 12 -2.29 21.39 33.52
CA ALA A 12 -1.05 20.88 32.95
C ALA A 12 -0.97 19.33 32.88
N TYR A 13 -1.84 18.60 33.60
CA TYR A 13 -1.77 17.14 33.67
C TYR A 13 -2.47 16.42 32.49
N PHE A 14 -3.30 17.13 31.72
CA PHE A 14 -3.97 16.57 30.54
C PHE A 14 -3.21 16.74 29.22
N LEU A 15 -2.02 17.36 29.24
CA LEU A 15 -1.20 17.58 28.04
C LEU A 15 -0.17 16.47 27.77
N THR A 16 -0.13 15.41 28.60
CA THR A 16 0.83 14.32 28.39
C THR A 16 0.08 13.06 27.97
N ARG A 17 0.48 12.51 26.82
CA ARG A 17 0.07 11.24 26.20
C ARG A 17 -1.05 11.26 25.16
N ILE A 18 -1.07 12.26 24.28
CA ILE A 18 -1.44 11.95 22.89
C ILE A 18 -0.23 11.26 22.25
N MET A 19 0.05 10.02 22.67
CA MET A 19 0.83 9.14 21.80
C MET A 19 -0.11 8.86 20.64
N ALA A 20 0.11 9.51 19.50
CA ALA A 20 -0.56 9.14 18.28
C ALA A 20 -0.26 7.65 18.06
N GLN A 21 -1.25 6.79 18.31
CA GLN A 21 -1.14 5.39 17.98
C GLN A 21 -1.14 5.33 16.46
N ASP A 22 -0.08 4.77 15.88
CA ASP A 22 -0.09 4.40 14.47
C ASP A 22 -1.17 3.35 14.27
N GLY A 23 -2.29 3.77 13.68
CA GLY A 23 -3.42 2.88 13.38
C GLY A 23 -3.11 1.91 12.25
N SER A 24 -1.98 2.05 11.56
CA SER A 24 -1.67 1.29 10.36
C SER A 24 -1.53 -0.22 10.61
N ASN A 25 -2.20 -1.02 9.79
CA ASN A 25 -2.03 -2.48 9.76
C ASN A 25 -0.97 -2.93 8.74
N ILE A 26 -0.02 -2.05 8.43
CA ILE A 26 1.06 -2.27 7.47
C ILE A 26 2.42 -2.18 8.17
N ARG A 27 3.34 -3.06 7.80
CA ARG A 27 4.77 -2.94 8.10
C ARG A 27 5.55 -2.77 6.80
N TYR A 28 6.38 -1.73 6.75
CA TYR A 28 7.20 -1.42 5.58
C TYR A 28 8.53 -2.17 5.63
N TYR A 29 8.95 -2.70 4.50
CA TYR A 29 10.23 -3.34 4.30
C TYR A 29 10.96 -2.71 3.12
N GLU A 30 12.27 -2.49 3.31
CA GLU A 30 13.16 -2.23 2.17
C GLU A 30 13.26 -3.48 1.28
N PRO A 31 13.42 -3.32 -0.04
CA PRO A 31 13.64 -4.45 -0.96
C PRO A 31 14.84 -5.32 -0.56
N THR A 32 15.86 -4.72 0.07
CA THR A 32 17.06 -5.41 0.57
C THR A 32 16.81 -6.21 1.84
N ASN A 33 15.77 -5.88 2.61
CA ASN A 33 15.47 -6.47 3.91
C ASN A 33 14.41 -7.57 3.83
N LEU A 34 14.09 -8.04 2.63
CA LEU A 34 13.14 -9.12 2.41
C LEU A 34 13.81 -10.48 2.60
N ASP A 35 13.32 -11.24 3.56
CA ASP A 35 13.76 -12.59 3.88
C ASP A 35 12.61 -13.63 3.79
N SER A 36 12.96 -14.90 3.94
CA SER A 36 12.03 -16.02 3.81
C SER A 36 10.89 -16.03 4.84
N SER A 37 10.98 -15.29 5.96
CA SER A 37 9.89 -15.18 6.94
C SER A 37 8.66 -14.42 6.41
N LEU A 38 8.81 -13.75 5.26
CA LEU A 38 7.73 -13.03 4.58
C LEU A 38 6.98 -13.88 3.54
N ILE A 39 7.47 -15.07 3.21
CA ILE A 39 6.79 -15.99 2.29
C ILE A 39 5.42 -16.35 2.86
N GLY A 40 4.40 -16.31 2.01
CA GLY A 40 2.99 -16.54 2.34
C GLY A 40 2.27 -15.31 2.91
N LYS A 41 2.98 -14.21 3.21
CA LYS A 41 2.33 -12.97 3.69
C LYS A 41 1.72 -12.18 2.54
N TYR A 42 0.63 -11.48 2.86
CA TYR A 42 0.05 -10.49 1.96
C TYR A 42 0.91 -9.23 1.93
N CYS A 43 1.18 -8.76 0.72
CA CYS A 43 1.98 -7.60 0.46
C CYS A 43 1.35 -6.67 -0.59
N HIS A 44 1.74 -5.42 -0.52
CA HIS A 44 1.64 -4.46 -1.60
C HIS A 44 3.07 -4.04 -1.99
N VAL A 45 3.36 -4.04 -3.29
CA VAL A 45 4.67 -3.67 -3.82
C VAL A 45 4.56 -2.24 -4.34
N ASP A 46 5.18 -1.32 -3.61
CA ASP A 46 5.26 0.08 -3.98
C ASP A 46 6.40 0.26 -4.99
N PHE A 47 6.08 0.75 -6.18
CA PHE A 47 7.03 1.04 -7.26
C PHE A 47 6.95 2.52 -7.61
N GLY A 48 8.11 3.15 -7.78
CA GLY A 48 8.22 4.57 -8.11
C GLY A 48 8.95 5.38 -7.04
N GLU A 49 9.35 6.59 -7.40
CA GLU A 49 9.73 7.59 -6.41
C GLU A 49 8.45 8.11 -5.74
N GLU A 50 8.47 8.35 -4.43
CA GLU A 50 7.29 8.80 -3.68
C GLU A 50 6.62 9.99 -4.39
N SER A 51 5.48 9.76 -5.07
CA SER A 51 4.73 10.83 -5.70
C SER A 51 3.96 11.60 -4.63
N PHE A 52 4.68 12.32 -3.77
CA PHE A 52 4.11 13.33 -2.89
C PHE A 52 3.83 14.58 -3.72
N GLY A 53 2.55 14.92 -3.92
CA GLY A 53 2.18 16.30 -4.29
C GLY A 53 2.27 16.70 -5.78
N GLY A 54 2.16 15.77 -6.73
CA GLY A 54 1.61 16.10 -8.06
C GLY A 54 2.56 16.20 -9.27
N ARG A 55 3.37 15.18 -9.55
CA ARG A 55 4.03 14.99 -10.87
C ARG A 55 4.09 13.51 -11.29
N ALA A 56 4.23 13.31 -12.62
CA ALA A 56 4.34 12.07 -13.41
C ALA A 56 3.88 10.78 -12.71
N ILE A 57 2.74 10.24 -13.13
CA ILE A 57 2.25 8.95 -12.63
C ILE A 57 3.22 7.86 -13.13
N ASP A 58 4.07 7.35 -12.24
CA ASP A 58 4.87 6.17 -12.52
C ASP A 58 3.94 5.00 -12.84
N THR A 59 4.25 4.31 -13.94
CA THR A 59 3.49 3.12 -14.34
C THR A 59 4.39 1.91 -14.39
N ILE A 60 3.82 0.77 -14.04
CA ILE A 60 4.46 -0.53 -14.21
C ILE A 60 3.69 -1.38 -15.20
N GLU A 61 4.43 -2.12 -16.04
CA GLU A 61 3.84 -3.15 -16.89
C GLU A 61 3.90 -4.51 -16.19
N ILE A 62 2.74 -5.15 -16.04
CA ILE A 62 2.63 -6.50 -15.50
C ILE A 62 1.97 -7.38 -16.56
N ASN A 63 2.53 -8.58 -16.77
CA ASN A 63 1.95 -9.58 -17.64
C ASN A 63 0.87 -10.36 -16.89
N VAL A 64 -0.39 -10.10 -17.22
CA VAL A 64 -1.56 -10.80 -16.69
C VAL A 64 -2.00 -11.85 -17.71
N LYS A 65 -1.70 -13.12 -17.46
CA LYS A 65 -2.13 -14.26 -18.32
C LYS A 65 -1.82 -14.07 -19.81
N GLY A 66 -0.64 -13.54 -20.13
CA GLY A 66 -0.20 -13.28 -21.51
C GLY A 66 -0.48 -11.87 -22.02
N GLN A 67 -1.27 -11.07 -21.31
CA GLN A 67 -1.57 -9.69 -21.66
C GLN A 67 -0.74 -8.72 -20.82
N LYS A 68 0.07 -7.89 -21.47
CA LYS A 68 0.73 -6.76 -20.80
C LYS A 68 -0.30 -5.69 -20.45
N MET A 69 -0.37 -5.34 -19.17
CA MET A 69 -1.24 -4.29 -18.66
C MET A 69 -0.40 -3.26 -17.91
N LYS A 70 -0.66 -1.97 -18.15
CA LYS A 70 -0.05 -0.86 -17.42
C LYS A 70 -0.87 -0.54 -16.18
N PHE A 71 -0.19 -0.38 -15.06
CA PHE A 71 -0.79 -0.04 -13.77
C PHE A 71 -0.12 1.19 -13.19
N TYR A 72 -0.89 1.94 -12.40
CA TYR A 72 -0.39 3.01 -11.55
C TYR A 72 -0.79 2.77 -10.10
N GLU A 73 -0.05 3.40 -9.21
CA GLU A 73 -0.19 3.28 -7.76
C GLU A 73 -1.44 4.04 -7.25
N HIS A 74 -2.25 3.39 -6.40
CA HIS A 74 -3.25 4.04 -5.58
C HIS A 74 -2.92 3.84 -4.10
N ARG A 75 -2.61 4.94 -3.43
CA ARG A 75 -2.37 4.98 -1.99
C ARG A 75 -3.35 5.91 -1.30
N LYS A 76 -3.96 5.43 -0.23
CA LYS A 76 -4.62 6.26 0.76
C LYS A 76 -3.77 6.25 2.02
N ASP A 77 -3.00 7.32 2.17
CA ASP A 77 -2.04 7.49 3.25
C ASP A 77 -2.12 8.94 3.73
N ASN A 78 -2.40 9.12 5.01
CA ASN A 78 -2.44 10.45 5.64
C ASN A 78 -1.28 10.66 6.63
N GLY A 79 -0.28 9.78 6.63
CA GLY A 79 0.87 9.81 7.53
C GLY A 79 0.60 9.32 8.96
N PHE A 80 -0.66 9.11 9.35
CA PHE A 80 -1.06 8.66 10.69
C PHE A 80 -1.81 7.32 10.68
N ASN A 81 -2.57 7.05 9.61
CA ASN A 81 -3.37 5.86 9.40
C ASN A 81 -3.20 5.40 7.96
N ASN A 82 -2.52 4.27 7.78
CA ASN A 82 -2.37 3.61 6.49
C ASN A 82 -2.88 2.16 6.57
N TRP A 83 -3.94 1.89 5.83
CA TRP A 83 -4.60 0.58 5.81
C TRP A 83 -4.23 -0.22 4.57
N PHE A 84 -3.83 -1.47 4.77
CA PHE A 84 -3.37 -2.39 3.73
C PHE A 84 -4.39 -2.56 2.60
N ASN A 85 -5.67 -2.65 2.94
CA ASN A 85 -6.76 -2.79 1.97
C ASN A 85 -7.08 -1.50 1.19
N GLU A 86 -6.43 -0.39 1.52
CA GLU A 86 -6.52 0.86 0.77
C GLU A 86 -5.30 1.10 -0.13
N GLN A 87 -4.37 0.15 -0.20
CA GLN A 87 -3.21 0.18 -1.10
C GLN A 87 -3.42 -0.86 -2.22
N TYR A 88 -3.41 -0.41 -3.46
CA TYR A 88 -3.61 -1.28 -4.62
C TYR A 88 -3.14 -0.61 -5.91
N LEU A 89 -2.97 -1.39 -6.97
CA LEU A 89 -2.68 -0.83 -8.28
C LEU A 89 -3.94 -0.70 -9.11
N ILE A 90 -4.06 0.39 -9.86
CA ILE A 90 -5.15 0.59 -10.79
C ILE A 90 -4.59 0.46 -12.20
N ARG A 91 -5.24 -0.37 -13.03
CA ARG A 91 -4.93 -0.47 -14.45
C ARG A 91 -5.22 0.87 -15.12
N VAL A 92 -4.26 1.39 -15.87
CA VAL A 92 -4.47 2.55 -16.76
C VAL A 92 -5.56 2.17 -17.77
N LYS A 93 -6.72 2.84 -17.68
CA LYS A 93 -7.89 2.53 -18.51
C LYS A 93 -7.80 3.19 -19.89
N ASP A 94 -8.48 2.58 -20.85
CA ASP A 94 -8.85 3.23 -22.12
C ASP A 94 -10.24 3.93 -22.07
N LYS A 95 -11.12 3.63 -21.08
CA LYS A 95 -12.48 4.24 -20.93
C LYS A 95 -12.98 4.31 -19.47
N ASN A 96 -13.83 5.29 -19.15
CA ASN A 96 -14.05 5.78 -17.77
C ASN A 96 -14.84 4.89 -16.77
N GLN A 97 -15.69 3.96 -17.21
CA GLN A 97 -16.70 3.36 -16.29
C GLN A 97 -16.31 2.05 -15.58
N THR A 98 -15.27 1.34 -16.03
CA THR A 98 -14.85 0.05 -15.43
C THR A 98 -13.43 0.14 -14.88
N SER A 99 -13.18 -0.10 -13.59
CA SER A 99 -11.81 -0.12 -13.05
C SER A 99 -11.33 -1.54 -12.81
N THR A 100 -10.04 -1.74 -13.01
CA THR A 100 -9.37 -3.02 -12.76
C THR A 100 -8.29 -2.76 -11.75
N ARG A 101 -8.32 -3.50 -10.64
CA ARG A 101 -7.44 -3.28 -9.49
C ARG A 101 -6.64 -4.54 -9.21
N LEU A 102 -5.34 -4.39 -9.06
CA LEU A 102 -4.46 -5.46 -8.59
C LEU A 102 -4.27 -5.29 -7.09
N GLN A 103 -4.74 -6.27 -6.34
CA GLN A 103 -4.79 -6.26 -4.89
C GLN A 103 -4.47 -7.64 -4.31
N ASN A 104 -4.33 -7.70 -2.99
CA ASN A 104 -4.14 -8.96 -2.24
C ASN A 104 -3.00 -9.83 -2.79
N SER A 105 -1.87 -9.21 -3.15
CA SER A 105 -0.69 -9.95 -3.59
C SER A 105 -0.11 -10.75 -2.43
N ARG A 106 0.27 -12.00 -2.66
CA ARG A 106 0.92 -12.87 -1.68
C ARG A 106 2.31 -13.22 -2.15
N ILE A 107 3.30 -13.16 -1.26
CA ILE A 107 4.68 -13.55 -1.57
C ILE A 107 4.75 -15.07 -1.69
N ASP A 108 5.08 -15.55 -2.89
CA ASP A 108 5.27 -16.98 -3.14
C ASP A 108 6.73 -17.38 -2.92
N SER A 109 7.66 -16.56 -3.41
CA SER A 109 9.09 -16.80 -3.19
C SER A 109 9.91 -15.53 -3.38
N LEU A 110 11.15 -15.57 -2.88
CA LEU A 110 12.11 -14.48 -2.92
C LEU A 110 13.43 -14.97 -3.48
N THR A 111 14.03 -14.18 -4.36
CA THR A 111 15.41 -14.35 -4.82
C THR A 111 16.18 -13.06 -4.58
N THR A 112 17.49 -13.08 -4.78
CA THR A 112 18.34 -11.88 -4.64
C THR A 112 17.84 -10.69 -5.46
N ASN A 113 17.27 -10.93 -6.65
CA ASN A 113 16.90 -9.86 -7.58
C ASN A 113 15.39 -9.71 -7.78
N LYS A 114 14.58 -10.68 -7.39
CA LYS A 114 13.14 -10.70 -7.68
C LYS A 114 12.29 -11.09 -6.48
N ILE A 115 11.07 -10.56 -6.48
CA ILE A 115 9.97 -11.02 -5.64
C ILE A 115 8.95 -11.69 -6.56
N TYR A 116 8.59 -12.94 -6.27
CA TYR A 116 7.55 -13.66 -6.99
C TYR A 116 6.27 -13.67 -6.16
N LEU A 117 5.15 -13.40 -6.83
CA LEU A 117 3.88 -13.15 -6.19
C LEU A 117 2.73 -13.85 -6.91
N THR A 118 1.71 -14.22 -6.15
CA THR A 118 0.37 -14.49 -6.66
C THR A 118 -0.51 -13.29 -6.31
N SER A 119 -1.15 -12.67 -7.31
CA SER A 119 -2.01 -11.51 -7.12
C SER A 119 -3.44 -11.75 -7.59
N VAL A 120 -4.36 -10.97 -7.04
CA VAL A 120 -5.76 -10.96 -7.43
C VAL A 120 -6.05 -9.68 -8.23
N LEU A 121 -6.45 -9.85 -9.47
CA LEU A 121 -7.01 -8.79 -10.29
C LEU A 121 -8.53 -8.79 -10.14
N SER A 122 -9.09 -7.72 -9.61
CA SER A 122 -10.52 -7.54 -9.39
C SER A 122 -11.07 -6.46 -10.32
N TYR A 123 -12.34 -6.60 -10.68
CA TYR A 123 -13.02 -5.70 -11.61
C TYR A 123 -14.13 -4.96 -10.88
N TYR A 124 -14.32 -3.69 -11.24
CA TYR A 124 -15.28 -2.80 -10.60
C TYR A 124 -16.08 -2.03 -11.65
N VAL A 125 -17.37 -1.87 -11.43
CA VAL A 125 -18.27 -0.99 -12.18
C VAL A 125 -18.82 0.03 -11.20
N ASN A 126 -18.65 1.32 -11.50
CA ASN A 126 -19.08 2.40 -10.61
C ASN A 126 -18.63 2.18 -9.16
N GLU A 127 -17.34 1.86 -8.96
CA GLU A 127 -16.72 1.59 -7.65
C GLU A 127 -17.27 0.36 -6.89
N SER A 128 -18.20 -0.39 -7.48
CA SER A 128 -18.73 -1.62 -6.92
C SER A 128 -17.99 -2.83 -7.49
N PRO A 129 -17.51 -3.78 -6.65
CA PRO A 129 -16.82 -4.96 -7.14
C PRO A 129 -17.77 -5.87 -7.92
N ILE A 130 -17.22 -6.54 -8.92
CA ILE A 130 -17.88 -7.62 -9.66
C ILE A 130 -17.30 -8.94 -9.15
N ASP A 131 -18.11 -9.99 -9.06
CA ASP A 131 -17.70 -11.33 -8.57
C ASP A 131 -16.67 -12.04 -9.45
N THR A 132 -16.32 -11.45 -10.60
CA THR A 132 -15.25 -11.94 -11.45
C THR A 132 -13.90 -11.50 -10.88
N ILE A 133 -12.96 -12.43 -10.75
CA ILE A 133 -11.56 -12.13 -10.43
C ILE A 133 -10.62 -12.90 -11.35
N THR A 134 -9.38 -12.44 -11.42
CA THR A 134 -8.30 -13.16 -12.09
C THR A 134 -7.13 -13.32 -11.12
N VAL A 135 -6.84 -14.56 -10.75
CA VAL A 135 -5.65 -14.91 -9.97
C VAL A 135 -4.53 -15.29 -10.92
N PHE A 136 -3.34 -14.77 -10.71
CA PHE A 136 -2.18 -15.03 -11.56
C PHE A 136 -0.86 -14.80 -10.83
N GLN A 137 0.18 -15.48 -11.30
CA GLN A 137 1.54 -15.31 -10.81
C GLN A 137 2.31 -14.30 -11.66
N HIS A 138 3.14 -13.50 -11.01
CA HIS A 138 4.03 -12.54 -11.65
C HIS A 138 5.20 -12.21 -10.72
N TRP A 139 6.04 -11.26 -11.12
CA TRP A 139 7.22 -10.89 -10.36
C TRP A 139 7.60 -9.43 -10.58
N TYR A 140 8.32 -8.88 -9.59
CA TYR A 140 8.96 -7.57 -9.67
C TYR A 140 10.48 -7.75 -9.54
N ASP A 141 11.24 -6.99 -10.32
CA ASP A 141 12.66 -6.79 -10.07
C ASP A 141 12.82 -5.89 -8.84
N ARG A 142 13.58 -6.35 -7.84
CA ARG A 142 13.80 -5.63 -6.56
C ARG A 142 14.36 -4.21 -6.77
N LYS A 143 15.15 -3.99 -7.83
CA LYS A 143 15.70 -2.67 -8.19
C LYS A 143 14.64 -1.63 -8.56
N ASN A 144 13.43 -2.07 -8.93
CA ASN A 144 12.32 -1.19 -9.33
C ASN A 144 11.31 -0.98 -8.18
N ILE A 145 11.60 -1.52 -6.99
CA ILE A 145 10.72 -1.46 -5.83
C ILE A 145 11.23 -0.36 -4.90
N SER A 146 10.34 0.51 -4.45
CA SER A 146 10.62 1.50 -3.42
C SER A 146 10.49 0.87 -2.03
N LYS A 147 9.31 0.29 -1.75
CA LYS A 147 9.00 -0.42 -0.49
C LYS A 147 8.14 -1.64 -0.75
N VAL A 148 8.17 -2.58 0.19
CA VAL A 148 7.18 -3.65 0.28
C VAL A 148 6.38 -3.47 1.57
N LEU A 149 5.09 -3.25 1.42
CA LEU A 149 4.13 -3.04 2.48
C LEU A 149 3.53 -4.39 2.85
N ILE A 150 3.87 -4.93 4.01
CA ILE A 150 3.39 -6.24 4.49
C ILE A 150 2.23 -6.03 5.45
N LYS A 151 1.13 -6.75 5.25
CA LYS A 151 0.00 -6.76 6.21
C LYS A 151 0.46 -7.36 7.54
N LYS A 152 0.24 -6.63 8.64
CA LYS A 152 0.52 -7.08 10.02
C LYS A 152 -0.36 -8.26 10.42
#